data_AF-A0A928KJ52-F1
#
_entry.id   AF-A0A928KJ52-F1
#
_cell.length_a   1.000
_cell.length_b   1.000
_cell.length_c   1.000
_cell.angle_alpha   90.00
_cell.angle_beta   90.00
_cell.angle_gamma   90.00
#
_symmetry.space_group_name_H-M   'P 1'
#
loop_
_entity.id
_entity.type
_entity.pdbx_description
1 polymer ?
#
loop_
_entity_poly.entity_id
_entity_poly.type
_entity_poly.pdbx_seq_one_letter_code
_entity_poly.pdbx_strand_id
1 'polypeptide(L)'
;MVERLGIAEERPGGSFVYWYEEVFYYYSDNTKDIPDYVLVKASTAIASEAFHSSDFGEYVIVTGIYYHPYDHAYHIYTTADDKVYTLEEAYYAEIDGLEEALKYLNGTVIALIGDSDANFTLNIKDATRIQKSLAKYSDLHATHEFGELAVEAEDFNRDTKIDIRDVTAIQKHLAKI
;
A
#
# COMPACT_ATOMS: atom_id res chain seq x y z
N MET A 1 18.07 12.75 11.93
CA MET A 1 18.83 11.60 12.49
C MET A 1 17.76 10.63 12.92
N VAL A 2 17.68 9.46 12.30
CA VAL A 2 16.58 8.52 12.59
C VAL A 2 16.97 7.70 13.81
N GLU A 3 16.33 7.96 14.96
CA GLU A 3 16.55 7.16 16.17
C GLU A 3 15.85 5.81 16.01
N ARG A 4 16.64 4.73 15.99
CA ARG A 4 16.11 3.37 16.07
C ARG A 4 15.88 3.01 17.53
N LEU A 5 14.63 3.09 17.96
CA LEU A 5 14.23 2.59 19.27
C LEU A 5 13.94 1.09 19.16
N GLY A 6 14.75 0.28 19.85
CA GLY A 6 14.54 -1.15 19.98
C GLY A 6 13.64 -1.43 21.19
N ILE A 7 12.43 -1.92 20.97
CA ILE A 7 11.52 -2.35 22.05
C ILE A 7 11.42 -3.87 22.01
N ALA A 8 11.73 -4.52 23.12
CA ALA A 8 11.53 -5.95 23.29
C ALA A 8 10.11 -6.21 23.80
N GLU A 9 9.36 -7.08 23.11
CA GLU A 9 8.03 -7.52 23.52
C GLU A 9 8.06 -9.03 23.77
N GLU A 10 7.56 -9.48 24.93
CA GLU A 10 7.42 -10.90 25.24
C GLU A 10 6.07 -11.44 24.74
N ARG A 11 6.11 -12.54 23.98
CA ARG A 11 4.90 -13.25 23.53
C ARG A 11 5.02 -14.77 23.76
N PRO A 12 3.91 -15.51 23.80
CA PRO A 12 3.95 -16.97 23.84
C PRO A 12 4.71 -17.50 22.61
N GLY A 13 5.90 -18.08 22.83
CA GLY A 13 6.78 -18.55 21.75
C GLY A 13 8.14 -17.86 21.66
N GLY A 14 8.37 -16.76 22.38
CA GLY A 14 9.69 -16.10 22.47
C GLY A 14 9.63 -14.60 22.70
N SER A 15 10.79 -13.99 22.95
CA SER A 15 10.96 -12.53 22.99
C SER A 15 11.25 -12.02 21.58
N PHE A 16 10.45 -11.07 21.11
CA PHE A 16 10.65 -10.41 19.82
C PHE A 16 11.28 -9.04 20.05
N VAL A 17 12.31 -8.71 19.26
CA VAL A 17 12.87 -7.36 19.23
C VAL A 17 12.31 -6.67 17.99
N TYR A 18 11.67 -5.53 18.22
CA TYR A 18 11.17 -4.65 17.18
C TYR A 18 12.02 -3.39 17.12
N TRP A 19 12.30 -2.93 15.91
CA TRP A 19 12.90 -1.63 15.65
C TRP A 19 11.88 -0.75 14.96
N TYR A 20 11.76 0.47 15.47
CA TYR A 20 10.89 1.49 14.90
C TYR A 20 11.74 2.55 14.20
N GLU A 21 11.24 3.02 13.06
CA GLU A 21 11.90 4.01 12.22
C GLU A 21 10.85 5.05 11.77
N GLU A 22 11.07 6.32 12.09
CA GLU A 22 10.29 7.42 11.53
C GLU A 22 10.79 7.68 10.11
N VAL A 23 9.92 7.51 9.10
CA VAL A 23 10.31 7.55 7.68
C VAL A 23 9.77 8.76 6.93
N PHE A 24 8.69 9.37 7.42
CA PHE A 24 8.11 10.57 6.82
C PHE A 24 7.36 11.40 7.89
N TYR A 25 7.43 12.72 7.76
CA TYR A 25 6.73 13.68 8.61
C TYR A 25 5.83 14.53 7.74
N TYR A 26 4.56 14.62 8.10
CA TYR A 26 3.60 15.44 7.37
C TYR A 26 3.30 16.73 8.12
N TYR A 27 3.27 17.83 7.36
CA TYR A 27 2.90 19.15 7.84
C TYR A 27 1.85 19.72 6.89
N SER A 28 0.61 19.83 7.34
CA SER A 28 -0.46 20.56 6.63
C SER A 28 -0.12 22.04 6.46
N ASP A 29 0.72 22.56 7.36
CA ASP A 29 1.26 23.91 7.33
C ASP A 29 2.76 23.86 7.63
N ASN A 30 3.58 24.25 6.65
CA ASN A 30 5.04 24.26 6.72
C ASN A 30 5.63 25.23 7.77
N THR A 31 4.79 26.00 8.46
CA THR A 31 5.18 26.86 9.58
C THR A 31 5.09 26.20 10.95
N LYS A 32 4.52 24.98 11.03
CA LYS A 32 4.43 24.22 12.30
C LYS A 32 5.77 23.61 12.68
N ASP A 33 6.10 23.66 13.98
CA ASP A 33 7.26 22.98 14.55
C ASP A 33 6.99 21.49 14.86
N ILE A 34 5.72 21.10 14.93
CA ILE A 34 5.28 19.73 15.23
C ILE A 34 4.52 19.20 14.00
N PRO A 35 4.87 18.00 13.48
CA PRO A 35 4.16 17.40 12.36
C PRO A 35 2.73 17.04 12.77
N ASP A 36 1.79 17.04 11.83
CA ASP A 36 0.43 16.58 12.09
C ASP A 36 0.40 15.05 12.30
N TYR A 37 1.22 14.33 11.54
CA TYR A 37 1.50 12.92 11.76
C TYR A 37 2.89 12.51 11.29
N VAL A 38 3.30 11.33 11.74
CA VAL A 38 4.55 10.66 11.37
C VAL A 38 4.22 9.28 10.81
N LEU A 39 4.79 8.94 9.66
CA LEU A 39 4.79 7.58 9.15
C LEU A 39 5.90 6.81 9.86
N VAL A 40 5.53 5.71 10.52
CA VAL A 40 6.44 4.88 11.30
C VAL A 40 6.52 3.49 10.67
N LYS A 41 7.75 3.04 10.41
CA LYS A 41 8.06 1.66 10.00
C LYS A 41 8.43 0.84 11.22
N ALA A 42 7.85 -0.35 11.36
CA ALA A 42 8.36 -1.39 12.25
C ALA A 42 9.16 -2.43 11.47
N SER A 43 10.15 -3.00 12.12
CA SER A 43 10.93 -4.11 11.59
C SER A 43 11.29 -5.07 12.71
N THR A 44 11.42 -6.35 12.40
CA THR A 44 11.82 -7.40 13.36
C THR A 44 12.92 -8.27 12.76
N ALA A 45 13.71 -8.91 13.62
CA ALA A 45 14.78 -9.83 13.21
C ALA A 45 14.24 -11.13 12.60
N ILE A 46 12.97 -11.44 12.88
CA ILE A 46 12.31 -12.66 12.46
C ILE A 46 11.47 -12.33 11.23
N ALA A 47 12.08 -12.45 10.06
CA ALA A 47 11.35 -12.39 8.80
C ALA A 47 10.44 -13.64 8.71
N SER A 48 9.14 -13.41 8.52
CA SER A 48 8.21 -14.43 8.06
C SER A 48 8.14 -14.34 6.54
N GLU A 49 8.43 -15.44 5.84
CA GLU A 49 8.35 -15.56 4.38
C GLU A 49 6.89 -15.64 3.86
N ALA A 50 5.99 -14.88 4.48
CA ALA A 50 4.63 -14.74 4.01
C ALA A 50 4.51 -13.46 3.18
N PHE A 51 4.07 -13.58 1.93
CA PHE A 51 3.54 -12.46 1.19
C PHE A 51 2.24 -12.03 1.87
N HIS A 52 2.12 -10.74 2.16
CA HIS A 52 0.88 -10.14 2.66
C HIS A 52 0.39 -9.12 1.66
N SER A 53 -0.85 -9.30 1.22
CA SER A 53 -1.61 -8.34 0.46
C SER A 53 -2.81 -7.84 1.28
N SER A 54 -3.13 -6.56 1.12
CA SER A 54 -4.40 -5.98 1.54
C SER A 54 -4.83 -4.92 0.54
N ASP A 55 -6.13 -4.75 0.39
CA ASP A 55 -6.72 -3.64 -0.34
C ASP A 55 -7.47 -2.72 0.63
N PHE A 56 -7.36 -1.42 0.43
CA PHE A 56 -8.18 -0.43 1.15
C PHE A 56 -8.46 0.75 0.24
N GLY A 57 -9.70 1.25 0.30
CA GLY A 57 -10.09 2.37 -0.55
C GLY A 57 -9.92 2.04 -2.03
N GLU A 58 -8.99 2.70 -2.71
CA GLU A 58 -8.61 2.47 -4.09
C GLU A 58 -7.19 1.86 -4.24
N TYR A 59 -6.55 1.48 -3.14
CA TYR A 59 -5.18 0.98 -3.14
C TYR A 59 -5.13 -0.53 -2.90
N VAL A 60 -4.14 -1.17 -3.51
CA VAL A 60 -3.65 -2.50 -3.13
C VAL A 60 -2.24 -2.33 -2.61
N ILE A 61 -1.94 -2.92 -1.47
CA ILE A 61 -0.61 -2.95 -0.87
C ILE A 61 -0.15 -4.38 -0.77
N VAL A 62 1.06 -4.66 -1.27
CA VAL A 62 1.72 -5.95 -1.09
C VAL A 62 3.11 -5.77 -0.51
N THR A 63 3.38 -6.55 0.52
CA THR A 63 4.67 -6.58 1.20
C THR A 63 5.24 -7.98 1.11
N GLY A 64 6.44 -8.10 0.53
CA GLY A 64 7.11 -9.39 0.34
C GLY A 64 7.77 -9.95 1.61
N ILE A 65 7.84 -9.15 2.69
CA ILE A 65 8.39 -9.57 3.98
C ILE A 65 7.47 -9.06 5.08
N TYR A 66 6.87 -9.97 5.84
CA TYR A 66 6.06 -9.60 6.99
C TYR A 66 6.95 -9.16 8.15
N TYR A 67 6.79 -7.91 8.57
CA TYR A 67 7.42 -7.38 9.78
C TYR A 67 6.34 -7.19 10.85
N HIS A 68 6.14 -8.24 11.66
CA HIS A 68 5.39 -8.15 12.92
C HIS A 68 5.92 -6.91 13.71
N PRO A 69 5.09 -6.08 14.39
CA PRO A 69 3.66 -6.22 14.65
C PRO A 69 2.72 -5.47 13.72
N TYR A 70 3.21 -4.92 12.62
CA TYR A 70 2.43 -4.06 11.76
C TYR A 70 2.06 -4.77 10.47
N ASP A 71 0.78 -4.73 10.11
CA ASP A 71 0.34 -5.10 8.77
C ASP A 71 1.11 -4.21 7.77
N HIS A 72 1.77 -4.85 6.82
CA HIS A 72 2.66 -4.20 5.84
C HIS A 72 3.86 -3.42 6.42
N ALA A 73 4.20 -3.59 7.70
CA ALA A 73 5.32 -2.93 8.38
C ALA A 73 5.17 -1.42 8.67
N TYR A 74 4.06 -0.78 8.29
CA TYR A 74 3.91 0.69 8.35
C TYR A 74 2.64 1.13 9.07
N HIS A 75 2.71 2.19 9.88
CA HIS A 75 1.58 2.82 10.55
C HIS A 75 1.71 4.34 10.55
N ILE A 76 0.59 5.03 10.75
CA ILE A 76 0.51 6.48 10.92
C ILE A 76 0.36 6.80 12.40
N TYR A 77 1.30 7.54 12.97
CA TYR A 77 1.19 8.11 14.31
C TYR A 77 0.77 9.57 14.22
N THR A 78 -0.42 9.90 14.73
CA THR A 78 -0.96 11.26 14.73
C THR A 78 -0.58 12.00 16.01
N THR A 79 0.00 13.19 15.89
CA THR A 79 0.48 13.95 17.06
C THR A 79 -0.64 14.66 17.82
N ALA A 80 -1.74 14.98 17.14
CA ALA A 80 -2.86 15.72 17.71
C ALA A 80 -3.63 14.94 18.77
N ASP A 81 -3.78 13.62 18.59
CA ASP A 81 -4.55 12.74 19.46
C ASP A 81 -3.77 11.54 20.02
N ASP A 82 -2.44 11.48 19.79
CA ASP A 82 -1.54 10.45 20.32
C ASP A 82 -2.02 9.03 19.97
N LYS A 83 -2.43 8.84 18.71
CA LYS A 83 -2.96 7.58 18.20
C LYS A 83 -2.11 7.01 17.09
N VAL A 84 -2.19 5.69 16.96
CA VAL A 84 -1.53 4.91 15.93
C VAL A 84 -2.62 4.27 15.08
N TYR A 85 -2.54 4.46 13.76
CA TYR A 85 -3.46 3.92 12.76
C TYR A 85 -2.69 3.00 11.82
N THR A 86 -3.31 1.89 11.43
CA THR A 86 -2.90 1.18 10.21
C THR A 86 -3.08 2.11 8.99
N LEU A 87 -2.48 1.75 7.84
CA LEU A 87 -2.67 2.52 6.61
C LEU A 87 -4.14 2.54 6.15
N GLU A 88 -4.84 1.41 6.32
CA GLU A 88 -6.28 1.29 6.03
C GLU A 88 -7.11 2.22 6.93
N GLU A 89 -6.89 2.18 8.25
CA GLU A 89 -7.61 3.04 9.18
C GLU A 89 -7.33 4.52 8.93
N ALA A 90 -6.07 4.87 8.61
CA ALA A 90 -5.68 6.23 8.25
C ALA A 90 -6.41 6.72 6.99
N TYR A 91 -6.57 5.85 5.99
CA TYR A 91 -7.33 6.15 4.77
C TYR A 91 -8.81 6.43 5.09
N TYR A 92 -9.46 5.55 5.85
CA TYR A 92 -10.88 5.72 6.20
C TYR A 92 -11.13 6.84 7.21
N ALA A 93 -10.11 7.25 7.97
CA ALA A 93 -10.15 8.44 8.81
C ALA A 93 -9.91 9.74 8.02
N GLU A 94 -9.68 9.66 6.71
CA GLU A 94 -9.42 10.80 5.83
C GLU A 94 -8.24 11.67 6.32
N ILE A 95 -7.14 11.03 6.76
CA ILE A 95 -5.93 11.75 7.18
C ILE A 95 -5.35 12.50 5.98
N ASP A 96 -5.23 13.82 6.11
CA ASP A 96 -4.75 14.70 5.05
C ASP A 96 -3.33 14.33 4.58
N GLY A 97 -3.07 14.40 3.27
CA GLY A 97 -1.77 14.08 2.69
C GLY A 97 -1.28 12.64 2.82
N LEU A 98 -2.14 11.67 3.17
CA LEU A 98 -1.77 10.25 3.26
C LEU A 98 -1.12 9.73 1.95
N GLU A 99 -1.61 10.16 0.78
CA GLU A 99 -1.06 9.80 -0.52
C GLU A 99 0.43 10.15 -0.67
N GLU A 100 0.87 11.24 -0.05
CA GLU A 100 2.28 11.63 -0.06
C GLU A 100 3.12 10.67 0.79
N ALA A 101 2.60 10.26 1.96
CA ALA A 101 3.26 9.30 2.83
C ALA A 101 3.44 7.93 2.15
N LEU A 102 2.47 7.50 1.33
CA LEU A 102 2.53 6.24 0.60
C LEU A 102 3.76 6.14 -0.33
N LYS A 103 4.29 7.28 -0.81
CA LYS A 103 5.51 7.30 -1.65
C LYS A 103 6.79 6.89 -0.91
N TYR A 104 6.74 6.84 0.42
CA TYR A 104 7.88 6.51 1.29
C TYR A 104 7.86 5.05 1.79
N LEU A 105 6.90 4.22 1.34
CA LEU A 105 6.86 2.81 1.72
C LEU A 105 7.96 2.02 0.96
N ASN A 106 9.12 1.86 1.60
CA ASN A 106 10.24 1.11 1.05
C ASN A 106 10.15 -0.40 1.35
N GLY A 107 10.27 -1.23 0.30
CA GLY A 107 10.12 -2.69 0.39
C GLY A 107 8.66 -3.14 0.45
N THR A 108 7.73 -2.22 0.22
CA THR A 108 6.30 -2.45 0.02
C THR A 108 5.94 -1.89 -1.33
N VAL A 109 5.10 -2.61 -2.08
CA VAL A 109 4.57 -2.12 -3.34
C VAL A 109 3.14 -1.68 -3.10
N ILE A 110 2.79 -0.53 -3.67
CA ILE A 110 1.46 0.04 -3.64
C ILE A 110 1.04 0.24 -5.08
N ALA A 111 -0.18 -0.18 -5.39
CA ALA A 111 -0.81 0.04 -6.68
C ALA A 111 -2.19 0.66 -6.48
N LEU A 112 -2.62 1.46 -7.45
CA LEU A 112 -4.00 1.89 -7.56
C LEU A 112 -4.80 0.75 -8.20
N ILE A 113 -5.98 0.44 -7.67
CA ILE A 113 -6.87 -0.58 -8.22
C ILE A 113 -7.30 -0.16 -9.63
N GLY A 114 -7.08 -1.06 -10.58
CA GLY A 114 -7.28 -0.88 -12.01
C GLY A 114 -6.12 -0.23 -12.76
N ASP A 115 -5.08 0.26 -12.08
CA ASP A 115 -3.90 0.89 -12.70
C ASP A 115 -2.89 -0.19 -13.16
N SER A 116 -3.21 -0.81 -14.29
CA SER A 116 -2.44 -1.92 -14.89
C SER A 116 -1.04 -1.52 -15.37
N ASP A 117 -0.72 -0.23 -15.51
CA ASP A 117 0.65 0.21 -15.85
C ASP A 117 1.43 0.87 -14.69
N ALA A 118 0.85 0.85 -13.48
CA ALA A 118 1.47 1.30 -12.24
C ALA A 118 2.02 2.74 -12.32
N ASN A 119 1.29 3.62 -13.02
CA ASN A 119 1.66 5.03 -13.17
C ASN A 119 0.98 5.95 -12.13
N PHE A 120 0.25 5.38 -11.17
CA PHE A 120 -0.58 6.04 -10.16
C PHE A 120 -1.73 6.87 -10.75
N THR A 121 -2.21 6.53 -11.95
CA THR A 121 -3.29 7.24 -12.63
C THR A 121 -4.24 6.26 -13.34
N LEU A 122 -5.43 6.07 -12.77
CA LEU A 122 -6.46 5.27 -13.41
C LEU A 122 -7.06 5.99 -14.63
N ASN A 123 -6.93 5.37 -15.80
CA ASN A 123 -7.40 5.90 -17.07
C ASN A 123 -7.81 4.80 -18.08
N ILE A 124 -8.27 5.19 -19.27
CA ILE A 124 -8.81 4.23 -20.26
C ILE A 124 -7.74 3.29 -20.84
N LYS A 125 -6.46 3.68 -20.77
CA LYS A 125 -5.37 2.81 -21.23
C LYS A 125 -5.25 1.58 -20.35
N ASP A 126 -5.56 1.68 -19.05
CA ASP A 126 -5.44 0.56 -18.13
C ASP A 126 -6.48 -0.52 -18.43
N ALA A 127 -7.73 -0.12 -18.65
CA ALA A 127 -8.78 -1.01 -19.15
C ALA A 127 -8.37 -1.68 -20.49
N THR A 128 -7.70 -0.93 -21.37
CA THR A 128 -7.20 -1.47 -22.64
C THR A 128 -6.06 -2.47 -22.45
N ARG A 129 -5.19 -2.27 -21.45
CA ARG A 129 -4.09 -3.19 -21.12
C ARG A 129 -4.63 -4.51 -20.57
N ILE A 130 -5.55 -4.46 -19.61
CA ILE A 130 -6.23 -5.65 -19.07
C ILE A 130 -6.89 -6.42 -20.22
N GLN A 131 -7.63 -5.74 -21.10
CA GLN A 131 -8.27 -6.37 -22.25
C GLN A 131 -7.26 -7.05 -23.20
N LYS A 132 -6.10 -6.44 -23.45
CA LYS A 132 -5.04 -7.03 -24.27
C LYS A 132 -4.38 -8.24 -23.59
N SER A 133 -4.19 -8.18 -22.26
CA SER A 133 -3.67 -9.29 -21.46
C SER A 133 -4.60 -10.51 -21.54
N LEU A 134 -5.91 -10.30 -21.36
CA LEU A 134 -6.94 -11.34 -21.49
C LEU A 134 -6.99 -11.97 -22.88
N ALA A 135 -6.78 -11.16 -23.92
CA ALA A 135 -6.70 -11.62 -25.30
C ALA A 135 -5.36 -12.30 -25.66
N LYS A 136 -4.45 -12.45 -24.69
CA LYS A 136 -3.11 -13.07 -24.85
C LYS A 136 -2.28 -12.45 -25.97
N TYR A 137 -2.40 -11.13 -26.16
CA TYR A 137 -1.53 -10.42 -27.11
C TYR A 137 -0.09 -10.48 -26.60
N SER A 138 0.76 -11.22 -27.32
CA SER A 138 2.14 -11.58 -26.96
C SER A 138 3.10 -10.39 -26.86
N ASP A 139 2.72 -9.21 -27.33
CA ASP A 139 3.56 -8.00 -27.25
C ASP A 139 3.52 -7.36 -25.84
N LEU A 140 2.67 -7.85 -24.93
CA LEU A 140 2.70 -7.53 -23.50
C LEU A 140 3.66 -8.43 -22.71
N HIS A 141 4.65 -9.04 -23.38
CA HIS A 141 5.69 -9.87 -22.74
C HIS A 141 6.58 -9.12 -21.74
N ALA A 142 6.37 -7.82 -21.54
CA ALA A 142 6.99 -7.03 -20.50
C ALA A 142 5.88 -6.37 -19.67
N THR A 143 6.10 -6.23 -18.36
CA THR A 143 5.32 -5.46 -17.37
C THR A 143 4.44 -6.20 -16.36
N HIS A 144 4.59 -7.52 -16.16
CA HIS A 144 4.50 -8.04 -14.78
C HIS A 144 5.83 -7.77 -14.06
N GLU A 145 6.42 -6.57 -14.20
CA GLU A 145 7.61 -6.18 -13.42
C GLU A 145 7.33 -6.22 -11.91
N PHE A 146 6.05 -6.23 -11.52
CA PHE A 146 5.57 -6.34 -10.15
C PHE A 146 5.01 -7.73 -9.76
N GLY A 147 5.03 -8.73 -10.64
CA GLY A 147 4.57 -10.09 -10.29
C GLY A 147 3.09 -10.16 -9.88
N GLU A 148 2.80 -10.84 -8.76
CA GLU A 148 1.46 -11.10 -8.20
C GLU A 148 0.66 -9.82 -7.87
N LEU A 149 1.34 -8.68 -7.66
CA LEU A 149 0.71 -7.36 -7.45
C LEU A 149 -0.11 -6.87 -8.63
N ALA A 150 0.39 -7.07 -9.85
CA ALA A 150 -0.33 -6.66 -11.05
C ALA A 150 -1.62 -7.46 -11.20
N VAL A 151 -1.68 -8.68 -10.62
CA VAL A 151 -2.88 -9.52 -10.67
C VAL A 151 -3.95 -8.97 -9.71
N GLU A 152 -3.58 -8.61 -8.49
CA GLU A 152 -4.53 -8.06 -7.52
C GLU A 152 -5.01 -6.66 -7.90
N ALA A 153 -4.12 -5.81 -8.42
CA ALA A 153 -4.51 -4.48 -8.87
C ALA A 153 -5.45 -4.52 -10.10
N GLU A 154 -5.37 -5.54 -10.96
CA GLU A 154 -6.24 -5.66 -12.14
C GLU A 154 -7.67 -6.16 -11.83
N ASP A 155 -7.91 -6.75 -10.65
CA ASP A 155 -9.24 -7.16 -10.16
C ASP A 155 -10.01 -5.94 -9.63
N PHE A 156 -10.35 -5.03 -10.53
CA PHE A 156 -11.04 -3.79 -10.19
C PHE A 156 -12.38 -4.01 -9.49
N ASN A 157 -13.09 -5.09 -9.85
CA ASN A 157 -14.39 -5.39 -9.28
C ASN A 157 -14.34 -6.25 -7.99
N ARG A 158 -13.14 -6.70 -7.59
CA ARG A 158 -12.84 -7.48 -6.37
C ARG A 158 -13.61 -8.79 -6.27
N ASP A 159 -13.81 -9.47 -7.39
CA ASP A 159 -14.46 -10.79 -7.41
C ASP A 159 -13.47 -11.95 -7.54
N THR A 160 -12.19 -11.66 -7.32
CA THR A 160 -11.05 -12.59 -7.37
C THR A 160 -10.74 -13.10 -8.77
N LYS A 161 -11.34 -12.52 -9.81
CA LYS A 161 -11.13 -12.93 -11.21
C LYS A 161 -10.91 -11.72 -12.09
N ILE A 162 -9.71 -11.67 -12.69
CA ILE A 162 -9.42 -10.73 -13.76
C ILE A 162 -10.14 -11.18 -15.03
N ASP A 163 -11.16 -10.44 -15.45
CA ASP A 163 -11.82 -10.65 -16.72
C ASP A 163 -12.42 -9.36 -17.33
N ILE A 164 -13.27 -9.50 -18.34
CA ILE A 164 -13.85 -8.35 -19.06
C ILE A 164 -14.76 -7.49 -18.17
N ARG A 165 -15.20 -8.01 -17.02
CA ARG A 165 -16.01 -7.28 -16.04
C ARG A 165 -15.18 -6.20 -15.35
N ASP A 166 -13.88 -6.42 -15.11
CA ASP A 166 -12.95 -5.38 -14.61
C ASP A 166 -12.80 -4.25 -15.59
N VAL A 167 -12.56 -4.58 -16.86
CA VAL A 167 -12.48 -3.61 -17.96
C VAL A 167 -13.74 -2.75 -18.03
N THR A 168 -14.91 -3.41 -17.94
CA THR A 168 -16.20 -2.72 -17.98
C THR A 168 -16.40 -1.84 -16.74
N ALA A 169 -15.99 -2.32 -15.57
CA ALA A 169 -16.10 -1.58 -14.31
C ALA A 169 -15.21 -0.33 -14.30
N ILE A 170 -13.96 -0.42 -14.77
CA ILE A 170 -13.07 0.73 -14.97
C ILE A 170 -13.70 1.73 -15.93
N GLN A 171 -14.21 1.29 -17.08
CA GLN A 171 -14.85 2.17 -18.06
C GLN A 171 -16.05 2.91 -17.49
N LYS A 172 -16.89 2.22 -16.71
CA LYS A 172 -18.02 2.82 -16.00
C LYS A 172 -17.58 3.84 -14.96
N HIS A 173 -16.59 3.48 -14.14
CA HIS A 173 -16.00 4.37 -13.15
C HIS A 173 -15.48 5.67 -13.79
N LEU A 174 -14.69 5.56 -14.87
CA LEU A 174 -14.15 6.71 -15.60
C LEU A 174 -15.25 7.55 -16.27
N ALA A 175 -16.31 6.91 -16.77
CA ALA A 175 -17.46 7.59 -17.36
C ALA A 175 -18.42 8.15 -16.30
N LYS A 176 -18.23 7.82 -15.02
CA LYS A 176 -19.09 8.20 -13.89
C LYS A 176 -20.54 7.71 -14.06
N ILE A 177 -20.72 6.46 -14.51
CA ILE A 177 -22.01 5.80 -14.77
C ILE A 177 -22.17 4.46 -14.08
#